data_AF-A0A3D0SFQ4-F1
#
_entry.id   AF-A0A3D0SFQ4-F1
#
_cell.length_a   1.000
_cell.length_b   1.000
_cell.length_c   1.000
_cell.angle_alpha   90.00
_cell.angle_beta   90.00
_cell.angle_gamma   90.00
#
_symmetry.space_group_name_H-M   'P 1'
#
loop_
_entity.id
_entity.type
_entity.pdbx_description
1 polymer ?
#
loop_
_entity_poly.entity_id
_entity_poly.type
_entity_poly.pdbx_seq_one_letter_code
_entity_poly.pdbx_strand_id
1 'polypeptide(L)' 'MQDLYDINAPKKATNLSLNSDLLQKARSLKVNLSATLEQALKDKLKSVEAEKWKQENKAAISAYN' A
#
# COMPACT_ATOMS: atom_id res chain seq x y z
N MET A 1 1.11 -5.34 -17.31
CA MET A 1 1.03 -5.59 -15.85
C MET A 1 -0.08 -4.68 -15.37
N GLN A 2 -1.20 -5.19 -14.87
CA GLN A 2 -2.27 -4.30 -14.42
C GLN A 2 -1.76 -3.48 -13.24
N ASP A 3 -1.93 -2.16 -13.29
CA ASP A 3 -1.64 -1.31 -12.16
C ASP A 3 -2.68 -1.56 -11.06
N LEU A 4 -2.21 -1.75 -9.83
CA LEU A 4 -3.05 -2.09 -8.66
C LEU A 4 -4.00 -0.96 -8.24
N TYR A 5 -3.84 0.22 -8.83
CA TYR A 5 -4.60 1.44 -8.58
C TYR A 5 -4.45 2.38 -9.78
N ASP A 6 -5.31 3.39 -9.85
CA ASP A 6 -5.23 4.44 -10.89
C ASP A 6 -4.05 5.38 -10.60
N ILE A 7 -3.01 5.31 -11.44
CA ILE A 7 -1.81 6.16 -11.35
C ILE A 7 -2.06 7.62 -11.75
N ASN A 8 -3.17 7.90 -12.43
CA ASN A 8 -3.54 9.25 -12.89
C ASN A 8 -4.51 9.94 -11.92
N ALA A 9 -4.98 9.25 -10.90
CA ALA A 9 -5.89 9.82 -9.91
C ALA A 9 -5.21 11.00 -9.17
N PRO A 10 -5.93 12.12 -8.96
CA PRO A 10 -5.38 13.27 -8.27
C PRO A 10 -5.08 12.94 -6.81
N LYS A 11 -3.97 13.51 -6.29
CA LYS A 11 -3.61 13.35 -4.87
C LYS A 11 -4.67 14.00 -3.99
N LYS A 12 -5.27 13.20 -3.12
CA LYS A 12 -6.23 13.67 -2.12
C LYS A 12 -5.53 13.89 -0.79
N ALA A 13 -5.81 15.02 -0.13
CA ALA A 13 -5.39 15.25 1.24
C ALA A 13 -6.16 14.31 2.17
N THR A 14 -5.44 13.52 2.96
CA THR A 14 -6.01 12.55 3.89
C THR A 14 -5.54 12.87 5.30
N ASN A 15 -6.47 13.12 6.22
CA ASN A 15 -6.15 13.28 7.64
C ASN A 15 -5.98 11.89 8.26
N LEU A 16 -4.79 11.65 8.82
CA LEU A 16 -4.40 10.36 9.39
C LEU A 16 -3.77 10.59 10.76
N SER A 17 -4.09 9.72 11.72
CA SER A 17 -3.45 9.71 13.03
C SER A 17 -2.26 8.75 13.01
N LEU A 18 -1.06 9.28 13.29
CA LEU A 18 0.19 8.54 13.36
C LEU A 18 0.85 8.79 14.72
N ASN A 19 1.80 7.94 15.10
CA ASN A 19 2.58 8.15 16.31
C ASN A 19 3.32 9.51 16.25
N SER A 20 3.14 10.32 17.29
CA SER A 20 3.67 11.69 17.36
C SER A 20 5.20 11.74 17.33
N ASP A 21 5.88 10.81 18.00
CA ASP A 21 7.35 10.74 18.02
C ASP A 21 7.89 10.34 16.64
N LEU A 22 7.24 9.38 15.97
CA LEU A 22 7.57 9.00 14.61
C LEU A 22 7.44 10.18 13.64
N LEU A 23 6.35 10.95 13.74
CA LEU A 23 6.14 12.15 12.94
C LEU A 23 7.22 13.21 13.20
N GLN A 24 7.58 13.42 14.47
CA GLN A 24 8.61 14.38 14.84
C GLN A 24 9.97 13.98 14.26
N LYS A 25 10.38 12.72 14.43
CA LYS A 25 11.63 12.20 13.86
C LYS A 25 11.65 12.31 12.34
N ALA A 26 10.56 11.93 11.66
CA ALA A 26 10.45 12.03 10.21
C ALA A 26 10.59 13.48 9.73
N ARG A 27 9.94 14.44 10.41
CA ARG A 27 10.07 15.87 10.10
C ARG A 27 11.47 16.40 10.34
N SER A 28 12.10 16.03 11.46
CA SER A 28 13.49 16.42 11.77
C SER A 28 14.48 15.91 10.72
N LEU A 29 14.22 14.74 10.16
CA LEU A 29 15.01 14.13 9.09
C LEU A 29 14.63 14.64 7.68
N LYS A 30 13.72 15.62 7.57
CA LYS A 30 13.19 16.15 6.31
C LYS A 30 12.58 15.08 5.39
N VAL A 31 12.02 14.02 5.97
CA VAL A 31 11.35 12.96 5.21
C VAL A 31 10.08 13.51 4.58
N ASN A 32 9.90 13.25 3.28
CA ASN A 32 8.67 13.58 2.57
C ASN A 32 7.57 12.58 2.93
N LEU A 33 6.83 12.87 4.00
CA LEU A 33 5.77 12.02 4.53
C LEU A 33 4.79 11.54 3.47
N SER A 34 4.35 12.43 2.58
CA SER A 34 3.41 12.08 1.51
C SER A 34 3.99 11.03 0.56
N ALA A 35 5.21 11.23 0.07
CA ALA A 35 5.86 10.28 -0.82
C ALA A 35 6.14 8.94 -0.13
N THR A 36 6.60 8.97 1.12
CA THR A 36 6.86 7.75 1.91
C THR A 36 5.59 6.95 2.18
N LEU A 37 4.50 7.62 2.55
CA LEU A 37 3.21 6.97 2.77
C LEU A 37 2.67 6.37 1.47
N GLU A 38 2.77 7.10 0.35
CA GLU A 38 2.33 6.61 -0.95
C GLU A 38 3.11 5.34 -1.36
N GLN A 39 4.43 5.33 -1.16
CA GLN A 39 5.27 4.16 -1.44
C GLN A 39 4.92 2.98 -0.54
N ALA A 40 4.79 3.19 0.77
CA ALA A 40 4.43 2.15 1.73
C ALA A 40 3.06 1.52 1.40
N LEU A 41 2.09 2.34 0.98
CA LEU A 41 0.78 1.86 0.53
C LEU A 41 0.90 1.02 -0.75
N LYS A 42 1.70 1.44 -1.74
CA LYS A 42 1.94 0.66 -2.97
C LYS A 42 2.54 -0.71 -2.66
N ASP A 43 3.53 -0.76 -1.78
CA ASP A 43 4.20 -2.02 -1.42
C ASP A 43 3.26 -2.94 -0.63
N LYS A 44 2.44 -2.38 0.26
CA LYS A 44 1.41 -3.14 0.97
C LYS A 44 0.34 -3.69 0.01
N LEU A 45 -0.14 -2.88 -0.93
CA LEU A 45 -1.08 -3.30 -1.98
C LEU A 45 -0.53 -4.48 -2.81
N LYS A 46 0.72 -4.37 -3.27
CA LYS A 46 1.41 -5.46 -3.99
C LYS A 46 1.45 -6.75 -3.18
N SER A 47 1.77 -6.63 -1.89
CA SER A 47 1.89 -7.79 -0.99
C SER A 47 0.53 -8.46 -0.78
N VAL A 48 -0.51 -7.66 -0.51
CA VAL A 48 -1.88 -8.16 -0.29
C VAL A 48 -2.44 -8.80 -1.56
N GLU A 49 -2.24 -8.21 -2.74
CA GLU A 49 -2.73 -8.81 -3.98
C GLU A 49 -1.99 -10.09 -4.33
N ALA A 50 -0.67 -10.15 -4.08
CA ALA A 50 0.10 -11.38 -4.25
C ALA A 50 -0.35 -12.50 -3.29
N GLU A 51 -0.68 -12.17 -2.04
CA GLU A 51 -1.27 -13.12 -1.08
C GLU A 51 -2.65 -13.59 -1.53
N LYS A 52 -3.50 -12.67 -2.00
CA LYS A 52 -4.84 -12.98 -2.50
C LYS A 52 -4.77 -13.89 -3.73
N TRP A 53 -3.90 -13.58 -4.70
CA TRP A 53 -3.68 -14.41 -5.87
C TRP A 53 -3.25 -15.83 -5.49
N LYS A 54 -2.33 -15.98 -4.53
CA LYS A 54 -1.94 -17.32 -4.02
C LYS A 54 -3.12 -18.08 -3.39
N GLN A 55 -3.97 -17.40 -2.63
CA GLN A 55 -5.16 -18.02 -2.03
C GLN A 55 -6.19 -18.42 -3.09
N GLU A 56 -6.50 -17.53 -4.04
CA GLU A 56 -7.47 -17.79 -5.11
C GLU A 56 -7.00 -18.90 -6.06
N ASN A 57 -5.72 -18.97 -6.40
CA ASN A 57 -5.18 -20.06 -7.22
C ASN A 57 -5.31 -21.41 -6.49
N LYS A 58 -5.07 -21.44 -5.17
CA LYS A 58 -5.20 -22.67 -4.38
C LYS A 58 -6.66 -23.11 -4.27
N ALA A 59 -7.59 -22.17 -4.13
CA ALA A 59 -9.03 -22.44 -4.13
C ALA A 59 -9.53 -22.90 -5.50
N ALA A 60 -9.06 -22.30 -6.60
CA ALA A 60 -9.42 -22.69 -7.95
C ALA A 60 -8.92 -24.10 -8.32
N ILE A 61 -7.74 -24.51 -7.83
CA ILE A 61 -7.23 -25.87 -8.00
C ILE A 61 -8.03 -26.89 -7.18
N SER A 62 -8.48 -26.53 -5.97
CA SER A 62 -9.34 -27.41 -5.16
C SER A 62 -10.78 -27.53 -5.67
N ALA A 63 -11.32 -26.49 -6.32
CA ALA A 63 -12.67 -26.51 -6.88
C ALA A 63 -12.79 -27.28 -8.21
N TYR A 64 -11.66 -27.71 -8.78
CA TYR A 64 -11.61 -28.49 -10.03
C TYR A 64 -11.37 -30.00 -9.78
N ASN A 65 -11.46 -30.49 -8.54
CA ASN A 65 -11.49 -31.92 -8.24
C ASN A 65 -12.90 -32.41 -7.92
#